data_AF-A3ZTM7-F1
#
_entry.id   AF-A3ZTM7-F1
#
_cell.length_a   1.000
_cell.length_b   1.000
_cell.length_c   1.000
_cell.angle_alpha   90.00
_cell.angle_beta   90.00
_cell.angle_gamma   90.00
#
_symmetry.space_group_name_H-M   'P 1'
#
loop_
_entity.id
_entity.type
_entity.pdbx_description
1 polymer ?
#
loop_
_entity_poly.entity_id
_entity_poly.type
_entity_poly.pdbx_seq_one_letter_code
_entity_poly.pdbx_strand_id
1 'polypeptide(L)'
;MAMAPVLGLKPSDVIPFHQGRPDFSQWSKGNFASKEPLKGVHQTDIPKMIRTIAEDKGWTPQQVKDWLRTERLSPHHAGGNDIQLIPWELHGNPSAIPPIHGVRHMGGAFDLRSQ
;
A
#
# COMPACT_ATOMS: atom_id res chain seq x y z
N MET A 1 28.56 10.29 -5.75
CA MET A 1 27.72 9.94 -4.58
C MET A 1 26.63 9.01 -5.07
N ALA A 2 26.69 7.74 -4.71
CA ALA A 2 25.68 6.76 -5.10
C ALA A 2 24.41 7.02 -4.28
N MET A 3 23.29 7.28 -4.97
CA MET A 3 21.98 7.37 -4.36
C MET A 3 21.69 6.01 -3.70
N ALA A 4 21.48 6.00 -2.38
CA ALA A 4 21.00 4.81 -1.68
C ALA A 4 19.68 4.34 -2.34
N PRO A 5 19.49 3.05 -2.62
CA PRO A 5 18.27 2.58 -3.24
C PRO A 5 17.13 2.82 -2.26
N VAL A 6 16.15 3.62 -2.66
CA VAL A 6 15.14 4.24 -1.78
C VAL A 6 14.26 3.22 -1.03
N LEU A 7 14.41 1.91 -1.30
CA LEU A 7 13.73 0.83 -0.58
C LEU A 7 14.55 -0.49 -0.47
N GLY A 8 15.83 -0.50 -0.86
CA GLY A 8 16.61 -1.75 -0.95
C GLY A 8 16.17 -2.73 -2.05
N LEU A 9 15.24 -2.29 -2.93
CA LEU A 9 14.74 -3.08 -4.05
C LEU A 9 15.83 -3.30 -5.09
N LYS A 10 15.97 -4.54 -5.53
CA LYS A 10 16.84 -4.91 -6.66
C LYS A 10 16.01 -4.89 -7.96
N PRO A 11 16.61 -4.59 -9.12
CA PRO A 11 15.92 -4.66 -10.42
C PRO A 11 15.25 -6.02 -10.74
N SER A 12 15.64 -7.10 -10.03
CA SER A 12 15.09 -8.45 -10.14
C SER A 12 13.93 -8.75 -9.18
N ASP A 13 13.57 -7.80 -8.30
CA ASP A 13 12.52 -8.04 -7.32
C ASP A 13 11.15 -8.08 -8.03
N VAL A 14 10.47 -9.21 -7.91
CA VAL A 14 9.12 -9.44 -8.43
C VAL A 14 8.17 -9.46 -7.25
N ILE A 15 7.03 -8.76 -7.38
CA ILE A 15 5.97 -8.86 -6.38
C ILE A 15 5.17 -10.12 -6.66
N PRO A 16 5.20 -11.12 -5.75
CA PRO A 16 4.46 -12.36 -5.96
C PRO A 16 2.96 -12.08 -5.96
N PHE A 17 2.20 -12.98 -6.58
CA PHE A 17 0.75 -12.95 -6.53
C PHE A 17 0.24 -14.13 -5.72
N HIS A 18 -0.66 -13.88 -4.78
CA HIS A 18 -1.42 -14.90 -4.08
C HIS A 18 -2.89 -14.73 -4.43
N GLN A 19 -3.51 -15.79 -4.98
CA GLN A 19 -4.91 -15.79 -5.40
C GLN A 19 -5.28 -14.62 -6.34
N GLY A 20 -4.39 -14.28 -7.28
CA GLY A 20 -4.61 -13.20 -8.25
C GLY A 20 -4.42 -11.79 -7.71
N ARG A 21 -3.91 -11.62 -6.48
CA ARG A 21 -3.60 -10.31 -5.88
C ARG A 21 -2.10 -10.17 -5.61
N PRO A 22 -1.51 -8.99 -5.84
CA PRO A 22 -0.12 -8.74 -5.48
C PRO A 22 0.06 -8.85 -3.97
N ASP A 23 1.11 -9.54 -3.53
CA ASP A 23 1.50 -9.65 -2.13
C ASP A 23 2.72 -8.77 -1.85
N PHE A 24 2.47 -7.70 -1.09
CA PHE A 24 3.49 -6.73 -0.69
C PHE A 24 4.11 -7.04 0.68
N SER A 25 3.79 -8.18 1.30
CA SER A 25 4.15 -8.52 2.69
C SER A 25 5.61 -8.27 3.03
N GLN A 26 6.54 -8.66 2.16
CA GLN A 26 7.98 -8.48 2.33
C GLN A 26 8.40 -7.01 2.51
N TRP A 27 7.63 -6.06 2.00
CA TRP A 27 7.98 -4.64 1.99
C TRP A 27 7.03 -3.77 2.82
N SER A 28 6.10 -4.39 3.55
CA SER A 28 5.23 -3.67 4.48
C SER A 28 6.06 -2.95 5.54
N LYS A 29 5.76 -1.67 5.79
CA LYS A 29 6.38 -0.86 6.85
C LYS A 29 5.61 -0.90 8.17
N GLY A 30 4.55 -1.70 8.23
CA GLY A 30 3.75 -1.89 9.41
C GLY A 30 2.39 -2.46 9.06
N ASN A 31 1.75 -3.04 10.07
CA ASN A 31 0.49 -3.73 9.91
C ASN A 31 -0.51 -3.22 10.95
N PHE A 32 -1.78 -3.15 10.55
CA PHE A 32 -2.91 -2.87 11.43
C PHE A 32 -3.99 -3.91 11.16
N ALA A 33 -4.77 -4.25 12.19
CA ALA A 33 -5.96 -5.07 12.04
C ALA A 33 -7.18 -4.14 12.05
N SER A 34 -7.93 -4.12 10.95
CA SER A 34 -9.13 -3.29 10.89
C SER A 34 -10.16 -3.73 11.92
N LYS A 35 -10.69 -2.75 12.66
CA LYS A 35 -11.76 -2.96 13.63
C LYS A 35 -13.13 -3.11 12.97
N GLU A 36 -13.21 -2.78 11.69
CA GLU A 36 -14.40 -2.96 10.85
C GLU A 36 -14.09 -3.95 9.72
N PRO A 37 -15.07 -4.75 9.26
CA PRO A 37 -14.86 -5.63 8.11
C PRO A 37 -14.48 -4.84 6.85
N LEU A 38 -13.38 -5.24 6.20
CA LEU A 38 -12.96 -4.73 4.90
C LEU A 38 -13.55 -5.57 3.76
N LYS A 39 -13.88 -4.94 2.63
CA LYS A 39 -14.62 -5.57 1.52
C LYS A 39 -13.81 -5.75 0.25
N GLY A 40 -12.56 -5.31 0.21
CA GLY A 40 -11.74 -5.25 -1.00
C GLY A 40 -12.12 -4.10 -1.93
N VAL A 41 -12.88 -3.11 -1.45
CA VAL A 41 -13.38 -1.99 -2.25
C VAL A 41 -12.75 -0.71 -1.77
N HIS A 42 -11.86 -0.14 -2.58
CA HIS A 42 -11.02 1.01 -2.22
C HIS A 42 -11.82 2.18 -1.63
N GLN A 43 -12.95 2.55 -2.24
CA GLN A 43 -13.77 3.68 -1.82
C GLN A 43 -14.36 3.50 -0.41
N THR A 44 -14.66 2.26 -0.02
CA THR A 44 -15.24 1.98 1.31
C THR A 44 -14.19 1.61 2.34
N ASP A 45 -13.09 1.01 1.91
CA ASP A 45 -12.10 0.43 2.81
C ASP A 45 -11.05 1.46 3.24
N ILE A 46 -10.63 2.37 2.36
CA ILE A 46 -9.65 3.41 2.72
C ILE A 46 -10.13 4.27 3.91
N PRO A 47 -11.39 4.76 3.96
CA PRO A 47 -11.87 5.48 5.13
C PRO A 47 -11.81 4.64 6.43
N LYS A 48 -12.11 3.33 6.36
CA LYS A 48 -12.06 2.42 7.52
C LYS A 48 -10.62 2.17 7.99
N MET A 49 -9.70 1.98 7.05
CA MET A 49 -8.28 1.81 7.34
C MET A 49 -7.71 3.05 8.01
N ILE A 50 -8.03 4.24 7.50
CA ILE A 50 -7.62 5.51 8.11
C ILE A 50 -8.17 5.65 9.54
N ARG A 51 -9.46 5.33 9.76
CA ARG A 51 -10.05 5.35 11.11
C ARG A 51 -9.36 4.37 12.05
N THR A 52 -9.10 3.14 11.58
CA THR A 52 -8.39 2.11 12.37
C THR A 52 -7.03 2.64 12.84
N ILE A 53 -6.21 3.16 11.92
CA ILE A 53 -4.88 3.69 12.24
C ILE A 53 -4.98 4.89 13.18
N ALA A 54 -5.99 5.75 12.97
CA ALA A 54 -6.22 6.93 13.78
C ALA A 54 -6.49 6.54 15.24
N GLU A 55 -7.41 5.60 15.46
CA GLU A 55 -7.73 5.10 16.79
C GLU A 55 -6.53 4.42 17.47
N ASP A 56 -5.81 3.55 16.75
CA ASP A 56 -4.67 2.83 17.32
C ASP A 56 -3.50 3.75 17.69
N LYS A 57 -3.36 4.88 17.00
CA LYS A 57 -2.35 5.91 17.29
C LYS A 57 -2.83 7.02 18.22
N GLY A 58 -4.11 7.06 18.57
CA GLY A 58 -4.71 8.19 19.29
C GLY A 58 -4.69 9.50 18.48
N TRP A 59 -4.80 9.41 17.16
CA TRP A 59 -4.77 10.51 16.21
C TRP A 59 -6.14 10.79 15.61
N THR A 60 -6.27 11.94 14.97
CA THR A 60 -7.39 12.25 14.07
C THR A 60 -7.17 11.59 12.69
N PRO A 61 -8.25 11.33 11.92
CA PRO A 61 -8.12 10.86 10.54
C PRO A 61 -7.27 11.77 9.64
N GLN A 62 -7.26 13.08 9.90
CA GLN A 62 -6.44 14.02 9.13
C GLN A 62 -4.95 13.85 9.45
N GLN A 63 -4.58 13.73 10.73
CA GLN A 63 -3.20 13.45 11.13
C GLN A 63 -2.68 12.15 10.50
N VAL A 64 -3.51 11.12 10.38
CA VAL A 64 -3.13 9.88 9.68
C VAL A 64 -2.86 10.14 8.20
N LYS A 65 -3.69 10.91 7.50
CA LYS A 65 -3.47 11.25 6.08
C LYS A 65 -2.18 12.04 5.90
N ASP A 66 -1.93 13.00 6.77
CA ASP A 66 -0.73 13.85 6.73
C ASP A 66 0.53 13.03 7.03
N TRP A 67 0.44 12.12 8.00
CA TRP A 67 1.51 11.17 8.32
C TRP A 67 1.80 10.21 7.15
N LEU A 68 0.77 9.56 6.59
CA LEU A 68 0.92 8.67 5.42
C LEU A 68 1.55 9.39 4.24
N ARG A 69 1.19 10.66 4.01
CA ARG A 69 1.80 11.50 2.98
C ARG A 69 3.26 11.83 3.28
N THR A 70 3.57 12.15 4.53
CA THR A 70 4.93 12.50 4.98
C THR A 70 5.87 11.30 4.88
N GLU A 71 5.41 10.13 5.33
CA GLU A 71 6.15 8.86 5.26
C GLU A 71 6.08 8.19 3.89
N ARG A 72 5.29 8.74 2.95
CA ARG A 72 5.08 8.19 1.60
C ARG A 72 4.59 6.74 1.63
N LEU A 73 3.57 6.49 2.45
CA LEU A 73 2.93 5.18 2.64
C LEU A 73 1.48 5.18 2.13
N SER A 74 1.04 4.03 1.63
CA SER A 74 -0.33 3.75 1.22
C SER A 74 -0.88 2.60 2.05
N PRO A 75 -2.04 2.75 2.71
CA PRO A 75 -2.73 1.63 3.33
C PRO A 75 -3.29 0.70 2.27
N HIS A 76 -2.90 -0.58 2.35
CA HIS A 76 -3.26 -1.63 1.42
C HIS A 76 -4.09 -2.69 2.16
N HIS A 77 -5.24 -3.09 1.58
CA HIS A 77 -6.05 -4.19 2.11
C HIS A 77 -5.43 -5.52 1.68
N ALA A 78 -4.79 -6.21 2.63
CA ALA A 78 -4.02 -7.43 2.38
C ALA A 78 -4.85 -8.73 2.43
N GLY A 79 -6.18 -8.62 2.55
CA GLY A 79 -7.08 -9.75 2.78
C GLY A 79 -7.64 -9.77 4.20
N GLY A 80 -8.76 -10.47 4.42
CA GLY A 80 -9.46 -10.46 5.70
C GLY A 80 -9.71 -9.02 6.20
N ASN A 81 -9.24 -8.72 7.41
CA ASN A 81 -9.22 -7.37 7.97
C ASN A 81 -7.81 -6.77 8.05
N ASP A 82 -6.84 -7.36 7.36
CA ASP A 82 -5.44 -6.97 7.48
C ASP A 82 -5.14 -5.75 6.61
N ILE A 83 -4.47 -4.78 7.22
CA ILE A 83 -4.00 -3.55 6.59
C ILE A 83 -2.47 -3.59 6.60
N GLN A 84 -1.87 -3.40 5.44
CA GLN A 84 -0.42 -3.23 5.29
C GLN A 84 -0.10 -1.81 4.87
N LEU A 85 0.98 -1.24 5.40
CA LEU A 85 1.48 0.06 4.97
C LEU A 85 2.57 -0.11 3.92
N ILE A 86 2.21 0.16 2.67
CA ILE A 86 3.09 -0.08 1.53
C ILE A 86 3.72 1.24 1.06
N PRO A 87 5.05 1.31 0.89
CA PRO A 87 5.71 2.48 0.29
C PRO A 87 5.14 2.86 -1.08
N TRP A 88 5.05 4.16 -1.36
CA TRP A 88 4.56 4.69 -2.64
C TRP A 88 5.42 4.26 -3.82
N GLU A 89 6.72 4.05 -3.64
CA GLU A 89 7.61 3.60 -4.70
C GLU A 89 7.32 2.15 -5.11
N LEU A 90 6.65 1.37 -4.25
CA LEU A 90 6.13 0.05 -4.58
C LEU A 90 4.69 0.11 -5.08
N HIS A 91 3.81 0.75 -4.33
CA HIS A 91 2.38 0.76 -4.60
C HIS A 91 1.98 1.71 -5.76
N GLY A 92 2.80 2.72 -6.03
CA GLY A 92 2.49 3.85 -6.88
C GLY A 92 1.66 4.92 -6.17
N ASN A 93 1.87 6.17 -6.58
CA ASN A 93 1.02 7.31 -6.24
C ASN A 93 0.96 8.30 -7.42
N PRO A 94 -0.13 8.27 -8.22
CA PRO A 94 -0.27 9.15 -9.39
C PRO A 94 -0.50 10.63 -9.01
N SER A 95 -0.90 10.92 -7.77
CA SER A 95 -1.13 12.29 -7.29
C SER A 95 0.10 12.92 -6.63
N ALA A 96 1.22 12.20 -6.52
CA ALA A 96 2.49 12.75 -6.08
C ALA A 96 3.08 13.69 -7.15
N ILE A 97 3.97 14.61 -6.76
CA ILE A 97 4.67 15.51 -7.67
C ILE A 97 6.18 15.36 -7.45
N PRO A 98 6.95 14.84 -8.44
CA PRO A 98 6.45 14.20 -9.66
C PRO A 98 5.64 12.92 -9.38
N PRO A 99 4.77 12.46 -10.30
CA PRO A 99 4.03 11.22 -10.14
C PRO A 99 4.96 10.04 -9.85
N ILE A 100 4.56 9.19 -8.92
CA ILE A 100 5.33 8.00 -8.56
C ILE A 100 4.66 6.81 -9.22
N HIS A 101 5.34 6.21 -10.17
CA HIS A 101 4.94 4.95 -10.75
C HIS A 101 5.43 3.83 -9.84
N GLY A 102 4.50 3.04 -9.32
CA GLY A 102 4.85 1.85 -8.53
C GLY A 102 5.58 0.83 -9.38
N VAL A 103 6.09 -0.21 -8.73
CA VAL A 103 6.72 -1.33 -9.44
C VAL A 103 5.67 -2.02 -10.32
N ARG A 104 6.06 -2.40 -11.54
CA ARG A 104 5.18 -3.20 -12.40
C ARG A 104 5.07 -4.61 -11.82
N HIS A 105 3.89 -4.95 -11.32
CA HIS A 105 3.58 -6.30 -10.87
C HIS A 105 3.12 -7.12 -12.09
N MET A 106 4.06 -7.77 -12.78
CA MET A 106 3.75 -8.68 -13.91
C MET A 106 3.17 -9.99 -13.32
N GLY A 107 1.90 -10.28 -13.59
CA GLY A 107 1.18 -11.44 -13.06
C GLY A 107 -0.34 -11.37 -13.28
N GLY A 108 -0.98 -12.54 -13.30
CA GLY A 108 -2.20 -12.86 -14.07
C GLY A 108 -3.46 -11.98 -13.94
N ALA A 109 -3.58 -11.05 -13.01
CA ALA A 109 -4.70 -10.09 -12.99
C ALA A 109 -4.46 -8.83 -13.88
N PHE A 110 -3.20 -8.47 -14.12
CA PHE A 110 -2.84 -7.41 -15.08
C PHE A 110 -3.09 -7.87 -16.52
N ASP A 111 -2.74 -9.12 -16.84
CA ASP A 111 -2.94 -9.74 -18.15
C ASP A 111 -4.44 -10.02 -18.45
N LEU A 112 -5.28 -10.13 -17.42
CA LEU A 112 -6.74 -10.27 -17.57
C LEU A 112 -7.48 -8.94 -17.75
N ARG A 113 -6.86 -7.80 -17.43
CA ARG A 113 -7.43 -6.45 -17.65
C ARG A 113 -6.95 -5.79 -18.94
N SER A 114 -5.97 -6.41 -19.60
CA SER A 114 -5.36 -5.94 -20.84
C SER A 114 -5.86 -6.71 -22.07
N GLN A 115 -6.87 -7.56 -21.89
CA GLN A 115 -7.59 -8.30 -22.94
C GLN A 115 -8.98 -7.73 -23.15
#